data_AF-A0A7S4VWH8-F1
#
_entry.id   AF-A0A7S4VWH8-F1
#
_cell.length_a   1.000
_cell.length_b   1.000
_cell.length_c   1.000
_cell.angle_alpha   90.00
_cell.angle_beta   90.00
_cell.angle_gamma   90.00
#
_symmetry.space_group_name_H-M   'P 1'
#
loop_
_entity.id
_entity.type
_entity.pdbx_description
1 polymer ?
#
loop_
_entity_poly.entity_id
_entity_poly.type
_entity_poly.pdbx_seq_one_letter_code
_entity_poly.pdbx_strand_id
1 'polypeptide(L)'
;MDARTKARFILRLLQREGVSHVFWMDADSLFVNFDLRLEALLASGKDLIFSGDQNFVVNTGHALFRDSSWSRGLLESIVQGAFYDDVDGGSGRGLAPFSDWDAAYIPREDAGGRFACVSSFRGDQCGLALVLGGAVAENPQRWPVIFRAMQRPTLTQAEAAAAHAELPREVAEHVEILPQRAMNSYLPPALNRREDVQAACRPEDLLLHIVGVRDLVTLATFLYTFARAIRVGRFRPYDSYTPGAPLNLPRIGVNGSLARWIGVKFTG
;
A
#
# COMPACT_ATOMS: atom_id res chain seq x y z
N MET A 1 2.26 -3.89 -11.05
CA MET A 1 1.72 -2.64 -11.61
C MET A 1 2.58 -1.51 -11.09
N ASP A 2 2.96 -0.55 -11.94
CA ASP A 2 3.75 0.61 -11.51
C ASP A 2 2.87 1.76 -10.98
N ALA A 3 3.53 2.77 -10.41
CA ALA A 3 2.91 3.96 -9.83
C ALA A 3 2.06 4.77 -10.80
N ARG A 4 2.55 4.95 -12.04
CA ARG A 4 1.89 5.75 -13.07
C ARG A 4 0.62 5.04 -13.52
N THR A 5 0.66 3.73 -13.71
CA THR A 5 -0.53 2.95 -14.08
C THR A 5 -1.62 3.07 -13.02
N LYS A 6 -1.26 2.90 -11.74
CA LYS A 6 -2.17 3.10 -10.59
C LYS A 6 -2.75 4.52 -10.56
N ALA A 7 -1.89 5.54 -10.60
CA ALA A 7 -2.30 6.94 -10.54
C ALA A 7 -3.18 7.36 -11.73
N ARG A 8 -2.86 6.91 -12.95
CA ARG A 8 -3.66 7.16 -14.17
C ARG A 8 -5.06 6.56 -14.05
N PHE A 9 -5.17 5.36 -13.50
CA PHE A 9 -6.47 4.70 -13.34
C PHE A 9 -7.34 5.46 -12.33
N ILE A 10 -6.77 5.82 -11.18
CA ILE A 10 -7.46 6.60 -10.15
C ILE A 10 -7.90 7.97 -10.72
N LEU A 11 -7.01 8.67 -11.42
CA LEU A 11 -7.31 9.98 -12.03
C LEU A 11 -8.48 9.88 -13.01
N ARG A 12 -8.49 8.87 -13.89
CA ARG A 12 -9.59 8.65 -14.84
C ARG A 12 -10.91 8.35 -14.12
N LEU A 13 -10.87 7.60 -13.02
CA LEU A 13 -12.08 7.32 -12.23
C LEU A 13 -12.64 8.58 -11.57
N LEU A 14 -11.78 9.42 -10.98
CA LEU A 14 -12.18 10.70 -10.38
C LEU A 14 -12.76 11.69 -11.41
N GLN A 15 -12.42 11.56 -12.69
CA GLN A 15 -12.97 12.39 -13.76
C GLN A 15 -14.37 11.95 -14.24
N ARG A 16 -14.90 10.81 -13.76
CA ARG A 16 -16.23 10.33 -14.15
C ARG A 16 -17.32 11.09 -13.40
N GLU A 17 -18.39 11.43 -14.12
CA GLU A 17 -19.57 12.05 -13.52
C GLU A 17 -20.13 11.20 -12.36
N GLY A 18 -20.43 11.86 -11.23
CA GLY A 18 -20.98 11.24 -10.04
C GLY A 18 -19.98 10.54 -9.11
N VAL A 19 -18.70 10.44 -9.48
CA VAL A 19 -17.67 9.86 -8.60
C VAL A 19 -17.13 10.93 -7.66
N SER A 20 -17.37 10.76 -6.35
CA SER A 20 -16.83 11.66 -5.32
C SER A 20 -15.54 11.16 -4.67
N HIS A 21 -15.32 9.84 -4.69
CA HIS A 21 -14.15 9.20 -4.10
C HIS A 21 -13.77 7.94 -4.88
N VAL A 22 -12.48 7.60 -4.85
CA VAL A 22 -11.94 6.34 -5.37
C VAL A 22 -11.16 5.68 -4.24
N PHE A 23 -11.57 4.47 -3.85
CA PHE A 23 -10.78 3.60 -2.99
C PHE A 23 -9.95 2.66 -3.85
N TRP A 24 -8.63 2.78 -3.77
CA TRP A 24 -7.68 1.85 -4.38
C TRP A 24 -7.34 0.73 -3.39
N MET A 25 -7.36 -0.51 -3.89
CA MET A 25 -6.96 -1.70 -3.15
C MET A 25 -6.12 -2.60 -4.06
N ASP A 26 -4.93 -2.99 -3.61
CA ASP A 26 -4.09 -3.96 -4.33
C ASP A 26 -4.75 -5.35 -4.33
N ALA A 27 -4.46 -6.13 -5.38
CA ALA A 27 -5.11 -7.43 -5.63
C ALA A 27 -4.76 -8.51 -4.60
N ASP A 28 -3.74 -8.29 -3.79
CA ASP A 28 -3.28 -9.16 -2.70
C ASP A 28 -3.94 -8.82 -1.36
N SER A 29 -5.15 -8.25 -1.40
CA SER A 29 -5.89 -7.82 -0.23
C SER A 29 -7.33 -8.35 -0.20
N LEU A 30 -7.89 -8.49 1.00
CA LEU A 30 -9.23 -8.99 1.25
C LEU A 30 -9.96 -8.11 2.27
N PHE A 31 -11.22 -7.78 2.01
CA PHE A 31 -12.12 -7.32 3.07
C PHE A 31 -12.43 -8.49 4.02
N VAL A 32 -12.22 -8.27 5.32
CA VAL A 32 -12.41 -9.31 6.35
C VAL A 32 -13.52 -8.96 7.34
N ASN A 33 -13.94 -7.70 7.38
CA ASN A 33 -15.06 -7.22 8.18
C ASN A 33 -16.04 -6.42 7.32
N PHE A 34 -17.22 -6.99 7.07
CA PHE A 34 -18.27 -6.37 6.25
C PHE A 34 -19.23 -5.48 7.04
N ASP A 35 -19.11 -5.45 8.37
CA ASP A 35 -19.86 -4.52 9.22
C ASP A 35 -19.24 -3.11 9.19
N LEU A 36 -17.96 -3.02 8.80
CA LEU A 36 -17.28 -1.76 8.59
C LEU A 36 -17.54 -1.21 7.19
N ARG A 37 -18.03 0.03 7.17
CA ARG A 37 -18.28 0.81 5.97
C ARG A 37 -17.07 1.66 5.65
N LEU A 38 -16.65 1.68 4.37
CA LEU A 38 -15.57 2.58 3.91
C LEU A 38 -15.91 4.05 4.19
N GLU A 39 -17.18 4.41 4.21
CA GLU A 39 -17.66 5.76 4.51
C GLU A 39 -17.27 6.24 5.91
N ALA A 40 -17.01 5.32 6.86
CA ALA A 40 -16.49 5.69 8.17
C ALA A 40 -15.11 6.36 8.07
N LEU A 41 -14.31 6.00 7.07
CA LEU A 41 -13.00 6.61 6.81
C LEU A 41 -13.11 8.00 6.19
N LEU A 42 -14.25 8.33 5.57
CA LEU A 42 -14.46 9.62 4.89
C LEU A 42 -14.75 10.78 5.86
N ALA A 43 -14.91 10.50 7.15
CA ALA A 43 -15.37 11.47 8.14
C ALA A 43 -14.43 12.67 8.33
N SER A 44 -13.14 12.53 8.01
CA SER A 44 -12.16 13.60 8.16
C SER A 44 -12.24 14.69 7.08
N GLY A 45 -12.93 14.41 5.96
CA GLY A 45 -13.00 15.31 4.81
C GLY A 45 -11.67 15.54 4.10
N LYS A 46 -10.65 14.72 4.38
CA LYS A 46 -9.34 14.81 3.73
C LYS A 46 -9.40 14.33 2.28
N ASP A 47 -8.44 14.81 1.50
CA ASP A 47 -8.33 14.53 0.08
C ASP A 47 -7.68 13.18 -0.21
N LEU A 48 -6.74 12.79 0.64
CA LEU A 48 -6.06 11.50 0.58
C LEU A 48 -5.99 10.87 1.97
N ILE A 49 -6.48 9.64 2.07
CA ILE A 49 -6.50 8.86 3.31
C ILE A 49 -5.81 7.52 3.04
N PHE A 50 -4.83 7.16 3.86
CA PHE A 50 -4.12 5.88 3.74
C PHE A 50 -3.57 5.44 5.10
N SER A 51 -3.17 4.17 5.17
CA SER A 51 -2.33 3.65 6.25
C SER A 51 -0.91 3.45 5.74
N GLY A 52 0.09 3.61 6.60
CA GLY A 52 1.45 3.16 6.32
C GLY A 52 1.66 1.70 6.71
N ASP A 53 2.93 1.33 6.91
CA ASP A 53 3.34 0.03 7.43
C ASP A 53 4.35 0.16 8.58
N GLN A 54 4.89 -0.96 9.04
CA GLN A 54 5.88 -1.04 10.12
C GLN A 54 7.19 -0.27 9.85
N ASN A 55 7.45 0.12 8.59
CA ASN A 55 8.72 0.70 8.18
C ASN A 55 8.57 1.93 7.27
N PHE A 56 7.33 2.38 7.03
CA PHE A 56 7.05 3.42 6.05
C PHE A 56 5.74 4.16 6.34
N VAL A 57 5.74 5.49 6.16
CA VAL A 57 4.58 6.35 6.42
C VAL A 57 3.39 5.99 5.52
N VAL A 58 3.66 5.64 4.27
CA VAL A 58 2.65 5.41 3.25
C VAL A 58 2.73 3.98 2.74
N ASN A 59 1.59 3.30 2.64
CA ASN A 59 1.41 2.09 1.84
C ASN A 59 0.48 2.43 0.67
N THR A 60 0.96 2.27 -0.55
CA THR A 60 0.20 2.60 -1.77
C THR A 60 -0.79 1.53 -2.19
N GLY A 61 -0.84 0.40 -1.48
CA GLY A 61 -1.78 -0.68 -1.74
C GLY A 61 -3.19 -0.36 -1.30
N HIS A 62 -3.37 0.56 -0.34
CA HIS A 62 -4.68 0.93 0.21
C HIS A 62 -4.74 2.43 0.40
N ALA A 63 -5.47 3.11 -0.47
CA ALA A 63 -5.58 4.56 -0.40
C ALA A 63 -6.94 4.99 -0.91
N LEU A 64 -7.51 6.00 -0.24
CA LEU A 64 -8.75 6.63 -0.61
C LEU A 64 -8.45 8.04 -1.11
N PHE A 65 -8.94 8.35 -2.31
CA PHE A 65 -8.79 9.65 -2.94
C PHE A 65 -10.16 10.31 -3.07
N ARG A 66 -10.31 11.53 -2.57
CA ARG A 66 -11.46 12.39 -2.83
C ARG A 66 -11.32 13.04 -4.20
N ASP A 67 -12.44 13.25 -4.88
CA ASP A 67 -12.47 14.08 -6.09
C ASP A 67 -12.32 15.56 -5.69
N SER A 68 -11.10 16.07 -5.85
CA SER A 68 -10.76 17.46 -5.58
C SER A 68 -9.65 17.93 -6.52
N SER A 69 -9.48 19.25 -6.63
CA SER A 69 -8.37 19.84 -7.37
C SER A 69 -7.02 19.37 -6.83
N TRP A 70 -6.89 19.21 -5.51
CA TRP A 70 -5.66 18.74 -4.88
C TRP A 70 -5.34 17.29 -5.25
N SER A 71 -6.31 16.36 -5.12
CA SER A 71 -6.08 14.95 -5.47
C SER A 71 -5.71 14.77 -6.95
N ARG A 72 -6.38 15.52 -7.85
CA ARG A 72 -6.07 15.51 -9.28
C ARG A 72 -4.66 16.03 -9.54
N GLY A 73 -4.30 17.17 -8.94
CA GLY A 73 -2.95 17.74 -9.06
C GLY A 73 -1.85 16.82 -8.51
N LEU A 74 -2.12 16.13 -7.40
CA LEU A 74 -1.22 15.11 -6.85
C LEU A 74 -1.02 13.95 -7.85
N LEU A 75 -2.10 13.35 -8.33
CA LEU A 75 -2.05 12.23 -9.28
C LEU A 75 -1.41 12.63 -10.60
N GLU A 76 -1.72 13.82 -11.11
CA GLU A 76 -1.07 14.40 -12.29
C GLU A 76 0.44 14.56 -12.07
N SER A 77 0.87 15.02 -10.88
CA SER A 77 2.29 15.13 -10.53
C SER A 77 2.99 13.78 -10.47
N ILE A 78 2.31 12.72 -10.02
CA ILE A 78 2.86 11.35 -10.04
C ILE A 78 3.00 10.84 -11.48
N VAL A 79 2.03 11.17 -12.34
CA VAL A 79 2.03 10.74 -13.74
C VAL A 79 3.03 11.52 -14.58
N GLN A 80 3.12 12.84 -14.39
CA GLN A 80 3.97 13.76 -15.15
C GLN A 80 5.38 13.89 -14.58
N GLY A 81 5.58 13.56 -13.30
CA GLY A 81 6.77 13.93 -12.55
C GLY A 81 8.06 13.32 -13.07
N ALA A 82 9.14 14.10 -12.90
CA ALA A 82 10.54 13.78 -13.19
C ALA A 82 11.12 12.60 -12.35
N PHE A 83 10.29 11.92 -11.55
CA PHE A 83 10.70 10.77 -10.74
C PHE A 83 10.90 9.49 -11.55
N TYR A 84 10.51 9.49 -12.82
CA TYR A 84 10.75 8.40 -13.76
C TYR A 84 11.18 9.01 -15.09
N ASP A 85 12.42 8.70 -15.52
CA ASP A 85 12.96 9.18 -16.79
C ASP A 85 12.05 8.78 -17.95
N ASP A 86 11.76 9.74 -18.82
CA ASP A 86 11.26 9.47 -20.17
C ASP A 86 12.41 8.84 -20.97
N VAL A 87 12.37 7.52 -21.13
CA VAL A 87 13.38 6.78 -21.91
C VAL A 87 13.43 7.25 -23.35
N ASP A 88 12.35 7.83 -23.87
CA ASP A 88 12.21 8.05 -25.32
C ASP A 88 12.23 9.51 -25.78
N GLY A 89 12.58 10.47 -24.92
CA GLY A 89 12.67 11.88 -25.35
C GLY A 89 11.37 12.43 -25.97
N GLY A 90 10.23 11.78 -25.69
CA GLY A 90 8.94 12.05 -26.29
C GLY A 90 8.22 13.20 -25.59
N SER A 91 8.23 14.36 -26.23
CA SER A 91 7.44 15.54 -25.88
C SER A 91 5.92 15.26 -25.98
N GLY A 92 5.34 14.65 -24.96
CA GLY A 92 3.91 14.31 -24.94
C GLY A 92 3.21 14.72 -23.65
N ARG A 93 2.72 15.96 -23.57
CA ARG A 93 1.70 16.35 -22.58
C ARG A 93 0.40 15.56 -22.86
N GLY A 94 0.23 14.41 -22.22
CA GLY A 94 -0.99 13.60 -22.30
C GLY A 94 -0.85 12.23 -21.65
N LEU A 95 -1.96 11.68 -21.15
CA LEU A 95 -2.01 10.29 -20.67
C LEU A 95 -1.92 9.35 -21.88
N ALA A 96 -0.94 8.44 -21.92
CA ALA A 96 -0.80 7.46 -23.00
C ALA A 96 -2.08 6.61 -23.20
N PRO A 97 -2.41 6.21 -24.45
CA PRO A 97 -3.51 5.28 -24.78
C PRO A 97 -3.36 3.94 -24.04
N PHE A 98 -4.48 3.25 -23.77
CA PHE A 98 -4.52 1.98 -23.00
C PHE A 98 -3.67 0.85 -23.59
N SER A 99 -3.37 0.92 -24.89
CA SER A 99 -2.58 -0.07 -25.63
C SER A 99 -1.06 0.07 -25.46
N ASP A 100 -0.58 1.22 -24.96
CA ASP A 100 0.86 1.54 -24.87
C ASP A 100 1.40 1.30 -23.43
N TRP A 101 0.71 0.46 -22.65
CA TRP A 101 0.90 0.35 -21.19
C TRP A 101 1.96 -0.68 -20.75
N ASP A 102 2.66 -1.31 -21.70
CA ASP A 102 3.68 -2.33 -21.41
C ASP A 102 5.08 -1.76 -21.09
N ALA A 103 5.24 -0.43 -21.05
CA ALA A 103 6.53 0.22 -20.80
C ALA A 103 6.48 1.15 -19.57
N ALA A 104 6.41 0.57 -18.38
CA ALA A 104 6.77 1.26 -17.17
C ALA A 104 8.28 1.12 -16.93
N TYR A 105 9.06 2.06 -17.45
CA TYR A 105 10.48 2.11 -17.16
C TYR A 105 10.72 2.78 -15.79
N ILE A 106 11.30 2.03 -14.86
CA ILE A 106 11.90 2.58 -13.65
C ILE A 106 13.40 2.63 -13.94
N PRO A 107 14.03 3.81 -14.03
CA PRO A 107 15.44 3.90 -14.37
C PRO A 107 16.28 3.17 -13.34
N ARG A 108 16.90 2.05 -13.76
CA ARG A 108 17.98 1.39 -13.02
C ARG A 108 19.22 2.25 -13.16
N GLU A 109 19.67 2.88 -12.07
CA GLU A 109 21.06 3.28 -12.04
C GLU A 109 21.90 2.07 -11.63
N ASP A 110 22.71 1.61 -12.57
CA ASP A 110 24.12 1.37 -12.29
C ASP A 110 24.91 2.31 -13.22
N ALA A 111 25.10 3.58 -12.82
CA ALA A 111 26.18 4.50 -13.26
C ALA A 111 25.83 5.99 -13.02
N GLY A 112 26.03 6.55 -11.81
CA GLY A 112 26.01 8.03 -11.70
C GLY A 112 25.76 8.66 -10.33
N GLY A 113 25.11 7.97 -9.39
CA GLY A 113 24.90 8.50 -8.04
C GLY A 113 23.65 9.37 -7.87
N ARG A 114 22.60 9.15 -8.67
CA ARG A 114 21.29 9.76 -8.45
C ARG A 114 20.42 8.85 -7.59
N PHE A 115 19.69 9.47 -6.68
CA PHE A 115 18.73 8.80 -5.82
C PHE A 115 17.62 8.17 -6.66
N ALA A 116 17.58 6.85 -6.71
CA ALA A 116 16.67 6.15 -7.59
C ALA A 116 15.88 5.11 -6.78
N CYS A 117 14.55 5.19 -6.85
CA CYS A 117 13.58 4.32 -6.17
C CYS A 117 13.62 2.84 -6.62
N VAL A 118 14.71 2.39 -7.26
CA VAL A 118 14.74 1.28 -8.21
C VAL A 118 15.00 -0.09 -7.62
N SER A 119 15.51 -0.18 -6.40
CA SER A 119 16.03 -1.45 -5.90
C SER A 119 15.03 -2.32 -5.14
N SER A 120 13.79 -1.86 -4.95
CA SER A 120 12.77 -2.66 -4.27
C SER A 120 11.42 -2.54 -4.95
N PHE A 121 10.57 -3.56 -4.76
CA PHE A 121 9.19 -3.71 -5.25
C PHE A 121 8.20 -2.61 -4.79
N ARG A 122 8.68 -1.37 -4.57
CA ARG A 122 8.02 -0.25 -3.90
C ARG A 122 8.14 1.04 -4.73
N GLY A 123 8.23 0.92 -6.06
CA GLY A 123 8.45 2.08 -6.95
C GLY A 123 7.34 3.13 -6.85
N ASP A 124 6.10 2.71 -6.62
CA ASP A 124 4.94 3.57 -6.39
C ASP A 124 4.92 4.17 -4.98
N GLN A 125 5.18 3.34 -3.97
CA GLN A 125 5.32 3.79 -2.60
C GLN A 125 6.40 4.86 -2.48
N CYS A 126 7.54 4.70 -3.17
CA CYS A 126 8.62 5.68 -3.18
C CYS A 126 8.25 6.99 -3.86
N GLY A 127 7.64 6.93 -5.05
CA GLY A 127 7.19 8.13 -5.76
C GLY A 127 6.18 8.93 -4.93
N LEU A 128 5.17 8.25 -4.37
CA LEU A 128 4.18 8.92 -3.51
C LEU A 128 4.83 9.50 -2.25
N ALA A 129 5.76 8.77 -1.61
CA ALA A 129 6.48 9.25 -0.42
C ALA A 129 7.22 10.56 -0.67
N LEU A 130 7.92 10.66 -1.80
CA LEU A 130 8.66 11.85 -2.18
C LEU A 130 7.71 13.04 -2.37
N VAL A 131 6.64 12.85 -3.13
CA VAL A 131 5.67 13.92 -3.38
C VAL A 131 5.00 14.37 -2.07
N LEU A 132 4.59 13.43 -1.22
CA LEU A 132 4.02 13.74 0.10
C LEU A 132 5.03 14.43 1.03
N GLY A 133 6.31 14.06 0.95
CA GLY A 133 7.38 14.68 1.71
C GLY A 133 7.86 16.04 1.17
N GLY A 134 7.21 16.58 0.14
CA GLY A 134 7.55 17.89 -0.44
C GLY A 134 8.76 17.88 -1.36
N ALA A 135 9.06 16.74 -1.99
CA ALA A 135 10.11 16.68 -3.00
C ALA A 135 9.69 17.47 -4.25
N VAL A 136 10.62 18.29 -4.76
CA VAL A 136 10.44 19.08 -5.99
C VAL A 136 11.53 18.72 -7.00
N ALA A 137 11.20 18.79 -8.30
CA ALA A 137 12.07 18.39 -9.40
C ALA A 137 13.34 19.26 -9.50
N GLU A 138 13.24 20.52 -9.07
CA GLU A 138 14.32 21.51 -9.10
C GLU A 138 15.39 21.25 -8.02
N ASN A 139 15.13 20.34 -7.07
CA ASN A 139 16.02 20.08 -5.94
C ASN A 139 16.18 18.58 -5.60
N PRO A 140 16.67 17.76 -6.54
CA PRO A 140 16.75 16.30 -6.38
C PRO A 140 17.73 15.86 -5.28
N GLN A 141 18.74 16.66 -4.97
CA GLN A 141 19.68 16.43 -3.88
C GLN A 141 19.02 16.37 -2.48
N ARG A 142 17.80 16.90 -2.31
CA ARG A 142 17.04 16.74 -1.05
C ARG A 142 16.22 15.45 -0.96
N TRP A 143 15.95 14.78 -2.08
CA TRP A 143 15.07 13.61 -2.13
C TRP A 143 15.51 12.48 -1.18
N PRO A 144 16.81 12.14 -1.03
CA PRO A 144 17.24 11.11 -0.08
C PRO A 144 16.85 11.42 1.37
N VAL A 145 16.97 12.70 1.78
CA VAL A 145 16.64 13.12 3.14
C VAL A 145 15.14 13.07 3.36
N ILE A 146 14.35 13.54 2.38
CA ILE A 146 12.89 13.47 2.40
C ILE A 146 12.42 12.01 2.47
N PHE A 147 12.92 11.15 1.60
CA PHE A 147 12.54 9.74 1.60
C PHE A 147 12.88 9.02 2.90
N ARG A 148 14.07 9.27 3.47
CA ARG A 148 14.42 8.74 4.81
C ARG A 148 13.50 9.25 5.89
N ALA A 149 13.06 10.50 5.83
CA ALA A 149 12.06 11.02 6.75
C ALA A 149 10.72 10.28 6.60
N MET A 150 10.39 9.72 5.44
CA MET A 150 9.19 8.89 5.23
C MET A 150 9.36 7.42 5.66
N GLN A 151 10.56 6.98 6.03
CA GLN A 151 10.85 5.62 6.51
C GLN A 151 10.64 5.48 8.02
N ARG A 152 9.38 5.49 8.46
CA ARG A 152 9.01 5.33 9.87
C ARG A 152 7.72 4.53 10.03
N PRO A 153 7.52 3.87 11.18
CA PRO A 153 6.31 3.11 11.44
C PRO A 153 5.07 4.00 11.54
N THR A 154 3.92 3.41 11.23
CA THR A 154 2.58 3.97 11.51
C THR A 154 1.67 2.93 12.17
N LEU A 155 2.23 2.05 13.00
CA LEU A 155 1.51 0.91 13.60
C LEU A 155 0.36 1.37 14.51
N THR A 156 0.56 2.49 15.20
CA THR A 156 -0.35 3.04 16.20
C THR A 156 -0.85 4.43 15.81
N GLN A 157 -1.93 4.88 16.46
CA GLN A 157 -2.47 6.23 16.24
C GLN A 157 -1.43 7.32 16.55
N ALA A 158 -0.61 7.12 17.59
CA ALA A 158 0.41 8.07 17.98
C ALA A 158 1.52 8.18 16.92
N GLU A 159 1.94 7.06 16.33
CA GLU A 159 2.94 7.05 15.26
C GLU A 159 2.38 7.65 13.96
N ALA A 160 1.13 7.36 13.62
CA ALA A 160 0.45 7.97 12.48
C ALA A 160 0.34 9.50 12.64
N ALA A 161 -0.02 9.97 13.85
CA ALA A 161 -0.07 11.40 14.17
C ALA A 161 1.32 12.06 14.11
N ALA A 162 2.35 11.39 14.62
CA ALA A 162 3.73 11.89 14.55
C ALA A 162 4.23 11.96 13.10
N ALA A 163 3.90 10.97 12.26
CA ALA A 163 4.19 11.00 10.83
C ALA A 163 3.47 12.15 10.12
N HIS A 164 2.20 12.40 10.47
CA HIS A 164 1.42 13.52 9.93
C HIS A 164 2.00 14.89 10.29
N ALA A 165 2.45 15.06 11.54
CA ALA A 165 3.04 16.30 12.03
C ALA A 165 4.34 16.69 11.33
N GLU A 166 5.00 15.76 10.64
CA GLU A 166 6.23 16.00 9.89
C GLU A 166 6.03 16.21 8.40
N LEU A 167 4.79 16.10 7.90
CA LEU A 167 4.47 16.46 6.53
C LEU A 167 4.63 17.97 6.33
N PRO A 168 5.01 18.43 5.11
CA PRO A 168 4.88 19.83 4.74
C PRO A 168 3.45 20.30 5.03
N ARG A 169 3.30 21.52 5.54
CA ARG A 169 2.01 22.05 6.00
C ARG A 169 0.95 21.96 4.91
N GLU A 170 1.33 22.35 3.70
CA GLU A 170 0.50 22.31 2.50
C GLU A 170 0.08 20.89 2.10
N VAL A 171 0.79 19.83 2.52
CA VAL A 171 0.37 18.44 2.32
C VAL A 171 -0.47 17.96 3.50
N ALA A 172 -0.09 18.30 4.73
CA ALA A 172 -0.77 17.91 5.96
C ALA A 172 -2.24 18.38 6.00
N GLU A 173 -2.55 19.52 5.38
CA GLU A 173 -3.91 20.04 5.27
C GLU A 173 -4.83 19.10 4.47
N HIS A 174 -4.29 18.32 3.53
CA HIS A 174 -5.04 17.48 2.60
C HIS A 174 -4.99 15.98 2.93
N VAL A 175 -4.08 15.55 3.80
CA VAL A 175 -3.82 14.13 4.07
C VAL A 175 -4.30 13.69 5.45
N GLU A 176 -4.80 12.47 5.53
CA GLU A 176 -4.94 11.71 6.78
C GLU A 176 -4.08 10.44 6.71
N ILE A 177 -3.24 10.26 7.74
CA ILE A 177 -2.49 9.02 7.94
C ILE A 177 -3.19 8.25 9.06
N LEU A 178 -3.66 7.06 8.74
CA LEU A 178 -4.30 6.16 9.69
C LEU A 178 -3.29 5.18 10.28
N PRO A 179 -3.54 4.66 11.50
CA PRO A 179 -2.76 3.55 12.03
C PRO A 179 -2.83 2.35 11.07
N GLN A 180 -1.77 1.54 11.03
CA GLN A 180 -1.61 0.47 10.05
C GLN A 180 -2.86 -0.43 9.95
N ARG A 181 -3.43 -0.85 11.08
CA ARG A 181 -4.58 -1.78 11.09
C ARG A 181 -5.90 -1.20 10.60
N ALA A 182 -6.00 0.12 10.39
CA ALA A 182 -7.22 0.72 9.86
C ALA A 182 -7.46 0.30 8.39
N MET A 183 -6.40 0.21 7.59
CA MET A 183 -6.50 -0.10 6.16
C MET A 183 -5.36 -0.99 5.65
N ASN A 184 -4.51 -1.56 6.50
CA ASN A 184 -3.31 -2.27 6.07
C ASN A 184 -2.84 -3.35 7.08
N SER A 185 -3.79 -4.11 7.64
CA SER A 185 -3.47 -5.19 8.57
C SER A 185 -2.76 -6.37 7.89
N TYR A 186 -1.81 -7.00 8.57
CA TYR A 186 -1.02 -8.11 8.03
C TYR A 186 -1.34 -9.45 8.67
N LEU A 187 -1.00 -10.53 7.96
CA LEU A 187 -0.77 -11.85 8.55
C LEU A 187 0.74 -12.11 8.58
N PRO A 188 1.46 -11.60 9.60
CA PRO A 188 2.90 -11.83 9.66
C PRO A 188 3.18 -13.34 9.77
N PRO A 189 4.24 -13.84 9.13
CA PRO A 189 4.58 -15.27 9.15
C PRO A 189 4.96 -15.76 10.55
N ALA A 190 5.38 -14.84 11.43
CA ALA A 190 5.66 -15.08 12.83
C ALA A 190 5.21 -13.86 13.67
N LEU A 191 4.82 -14.07 14.92
CA LEU A 191 4.45 -12.99 15.86
C LEU A 191 5.54 -12.73 16.90
N ASN A 192 6.80 -12.89 16.52
CA ASN A 192 7.91 -12.93 17.48
C ASN A 192 8.31 -11.53 17.98
N ARG A 193 7.86 -10.46 17.31
CA ARG A 193 8.17 -9.07 17.67
C ARG A 193 6.91 -8.31 18.02
N ARG A 194 7.04 -7.26 18.84
CA ARG A 194 5.90 -6.43 19.26
C ARG A 194 5.19 -5.80 18.06
N GLU A 195 5.95 -5.41 17.05
CA GLU A 195 5.48 -4.78 15.83
C GLU A 195 4.63 -5.75 15.01
N ASP A 196 5.04 -7.02 14.93
CA ASP A 196 4.26 -8.07 14.23
C ASP A 196 2.88 -8.23 14.87
N VAL A 197 2.82 -8.19 16.20
CA VAL A 197 1.58 -8.28 16.99
C VAL A 197 0.68 -7.06 16.82
N GLN A 198 1.29 -5.88 16.69
CA GLN A 198 0.55 -4.64 16.47
C GLN A 198 0.01 -4.55 15.04
N ALA A 199 0.74 -5.08 14.05
CA ALA A 199 0.31 -5.13 12.64
C ALA A 199 -0.68 -6.27 12.35
N ALA A 200 -0.74 -7.29 13.21
CA ALA A 200 -1.53 -8.49 13.04
C ALA A 200 -3.03 -8.21 12.86
N CYS A 201 -3.61 -8.77 11.78
CA CYS A 201 -5.01 -8.65 11.43
C CYS A 201 -5.94 -9.25 12.49
N ARG A 202 -6.95 -8.50 12.92
CA ARG A 202 -7.94 -8.94 13.92
C ARG A 202 -9.36 -8.95 13.35
N PRO A 203 -10.33 -9.61 14.00
CA PRO A 203 -11.70 -9.69 13.52
C PRO A 203 -12.36 -8.32 13.29
N GLU A 204 -11.96 -7.30 14.04
CA GLU A 204 -12.48 -5.95 13.90
C GLU A 204 -11.86 -5.16 12.74
N ASP A 205 -10.80 -5.64 12.08
CA ASP A 205 -10.13 -4.89 11.02
C ASP A 205 -10.92 -4.89 9.72
N LEU A 206 -10.88 -3.78 8.98
CA LEU A 206 -11.57 -3.64 7.69
C LEU A 206 -11.04 -4.64 6.66
N LEU A 207 -9.71 -4.70 6.52
CA LEU A 207 -9.05 -5.47 5.47
C LEU A 207 -7.78 -6.16 5.95
N LEU A 208 -7.44 -7.21 5.23
CA LEU A 208 -6.20 -7.97 5.33
C LEU A 208 -5.37 -7.74 4.06
N HIS A 209 -4.11 -7.36 4.22
CA HIS A 209 -3.11 -7.30 3.17
C HIS A 209 -2.15 -8.50 3.27
N ILE A 210 -2.10 -9.29 2.21
CA ILE A 210 -1.27 -10.50 2.09
C ILE A 210 0.08 -10.13 1.49
N VAL A 211 0.93 -9.52 2.30
CA VAL A 211 2.24 -9.03 1.87
C VAL A 211 3.22 -10.16 1.49
N GLY A 212 4.11 -9.88 0.54
CA GLY A 212 5.25 -10.73 0.24
C GLY A 212 4.96 -11.90 -0.70
N VAL A 213 3.78 -11.94 -1.32
CA VAL A 213 3.45 -12.98 -2.30
C VAL A 213 4.08 -12.66 -3.65
N ARG A 214 4.93 -13.56 -4.15
CA ARG A 214 5.73 -13.34 -5.36
C ARG A 214 5.19 -14.01 -6.61
N ASP A 215 4.24 -14.94 -6.46
CA ASP A 215 3.67 -15.70 -7.56
C ASP A 215 2.15 -15.83 -7.42
N LEU A 216 1.48 -15.89 -8.58
CA LEU A 216 0.02 -15.93 -8.66
C LEU A 216 -0.58 -17.19 -8.03
N VAL A 217 0.16 -18.31 -8.00
CA VAL A 217 -0.34 -19.58 -7.45
C VAL A 217 -0.41 -19.50 -5.94
N THR A 218 0.65 -19.01 -5.30
CA THR A 218 0.69 -18.72 -3.86
C THR A 218 -0.37 -17.69 -3.49
N LEU A 219 -0.55 -16.65 -4.31
CA LEU A 219 -1.56 -15.62 -4.04
C LEU A 219 -2.97 -16.20 -4.09
N ALA A 220 -3.31 -16.89 -5.19
CA ALA A 220 -4.61 -17.52 -5.36
C ALA A 220 -4.90 -18.52 -4.24
N THR A 221 -3.88 -19.26 -3.81
CA THR A 221 -3.95 -20.21 -2.68
C THR A 221 -4.31 -19.51 -1.37
N PHE A 222 -3.60 -18.45 -1.01
CA PHE A 222 -3.88 -17.71 0.22
C PHE A 222 -5.25 -17.05 0.17
N LEU A 223 -5.57 -16.36 -0.93
CA LEU A 223 -6.87 -15.71 -1.12
C LEU A 223 -8.01 -16.72 -1.00
N TYR A 224 -7.93 -17.87 -1.68
CA TYR A 224 -8.96 -18.90 -1.61
C TYR A 224 -9.12 -19.46 -0.19
N THR A 225 -8.00 -19.74 0.48
CA THR A 225 -7.99 -20.32 1.83
C THR A 225 -8.61 -19.36 2.84
N PHE A 226 -8.21 -18.09 2.81
CA PHE A 226 -8.75 -17.07 3.73
C PHE A 226 -10.18 -16.71 3.39
N ALA A 227 -10.53 -16.49 2.12
CA ALA A 227 -11.91 -16.20 1.72
C ALA A 227 -12.86 -17.32 2.13
N ARG A 228 -12.46 -18.60 1.99
CA ARG A 228 -13.25 -19.74 2.47
C ARG A 228 -13.42 -19.71 3.98
N ALA A 229 -12.35 -19.42 4.74
CA ALA A 229 -12.41 -19.33 6.20
C ALA A 229 -13.32 -18.18 6.66
N ILE A 230 -13.26 -17.01 6.01
CA ILE A 230 -14.10 -15.84 6.29
C ILE A 230 -15.57 -16.19 6.06
N ARG A 231 -15.89 -16.76 4.89
CA ARG A 231 -17.25 -17.12 4.51
C ARG A 231 -17.96 -18.06 5.49
N VAL A 232 -17.22 -18.94 6.14
CA VAL A 232 -17.78 -19.91 7.10
C VAL A 232 -17.62 -19.48 8.56
N GLY A 233 -17.25 -18.22 8.81
CA GLY A 233 -17.07 -17.67 10.16
C GLY A 233 -15.92 -18.28 10.97
N ARG A 234 -14.95 -18.91 10.28
CA ARG A 234 -13.78 -19.58 10.89
C ARG A 234 -12.49 -18.77 10.75
N PHE A 235 -12.52 -17.64 10.06
CA PHE A 235 -11.37 -16.75 10.00
C PHE A 235 -11.22 -16.03 11.34
N ARG A 236 -10.35 -16.59 12.19
CA ARG A 236 -9.98 -16.09 13.50
C ARG A 236 -8.46 -16.01 13.56
N PRO A 237 -7.84 -15.10 12.76
CA PRO A 237 -6.39 -15.10 12.63
C PRO A 237 -5.73 -14.96 14.01
N TYR A 238 -6.24 -14.07 14.88
CA TYR A 238 -5.71 -13.87 16.25
C TYR A 238 -6.80 -13.46 17.26
N ASP A 239 -7.72 -14.36 17.64
CA ASP A 239 -8.74 -14.07 18.68
C ASP A 239 -8.12 -13.71 20.06
N SER A 240 -6.92 -14.21 20.33
CA SER A 240 -6.09 -13.82 21.47
C SER A 240 -4.62 -14.07 21.13
N TYR A 241 -3.72 -13.18 21.57
CA TYR A 241 -2.28 -13.39 21.39
C TYR A 241 -1.47 -13.03 22.65
N THR A 242 -0.43 -13.82 22.92
CA THR A 242 0.60 -13.55 23.93
C THR A 242 1.98 -13.53 23.27
N PRO A 243 2.75 -12.43 23.37
CA PRO A 243 4.13 -12.35 22.86
C PRO A 243 4.98 -13.59 23.20
N GLY A 244 5.51 -14.25 22.16
CA GLY A 244 6.37 -15.42 22.29
C GLY A 244 5.64 -16.77 22.35
N ALA A 245 4.30 -16.78 22.36
CA ALA A 245 3.55 -18.02 22.20
C ALA A 245 3.60 -18.51 20.74
N PRO A 246 3.74 -19.82 20.48
CA PRO A 246 3.64 -20.34 19.13
C PRO A 246 2.29 -19.98 18.52
N LEU A 247 2.33 -19.52 17.28
CA LEU A 247 1.16 -19.27 16.46
C LEU A 247 0.37 -20.57 16.29
N ASN A 248 -0.65 -20.76 17.11
CA ASN A 248 -1.72 -21.72 16.83
C ASN A 248 -2.63 -21.11 15.77
N LEU A 249 -2.11 -20.95 14.55
CA LEU A 249 -2.99 -20.76 13.40
C LEU A 249 -3.96 -21.94 13.42
N PRO A 250 -5.28 -21.70 13.32
CA PRO A 250 -6.20 -22.80 13.15
C PRO A 250 -5.64 -23.67 12.02
N ARG A 251 -5.54 -24.99 12.24
CA ARG A 251 -5.26 -25.92 11.15
C ARG A 251 -6.44 -25.81 10.21
N ILE A 252 -6.40 -24.82 9.31
CA ILE A 252 -7.30 -24.75 8.18
C ILE A 252 -6.95 -26.02 7.42
N GLY A 253 -7.85 -26.99 7.45
CA GLY A 253 -7.67 -28.27 6.79
C GLY A 253 -7.51 -28.02 5.30
N VAL A 254 -6.29 -27.73 4.88
CA VAL A 254 -5.88 -27.71 3.49
C VAL A 254 -5.82 -29.19 3.14
N ASN A 255 -6.95 -29.72 2.67
CA ASN A 255 -7.03 -31.12 2.24
C ASN A 255 -5.78 -31.45 1.41
N GLY A 256 -5.20 -32.63 1.65
CA GLY A 256 -3.82 -33.03 1.31
C GLY A 256 -3.38 -32.94 -0.15
N SER A 257 -4.20 -32.39 -1.04
CA SER A 257 -3.85 -31.94 -2.37
C SER A 257 -2.93 -30.71 -2.35
N LEU A 258 -3.08 -29.78 -1.39
CA LEU A 258 -2.35 -28.50 -1.44
C LEU A 258 -0.91 -28.60 -0.92
N ALA A 259 -0.66 -29.44 0.09
CA ALA A 259 0.69 -29.70 0.61
C ALA A 259 1.63 -30.39 -0.41
N ARG A 260 1.08 -30.99 -1.48
CA ARG A 260 1.88 -31.55 -2.58
C ARG A 260 2.31 -30.50 -3.62
N TRP A 261 1.69 -29.33 -3.65
CA TRP A 261 1.96 -28.28 -4.65
C TRP A 261 2.89 -27.19 -4.15
N ILE A 262 2.90 -26.91 -2.85
CA ILE A 262 3.70 -25.85 -2.23
C ILE A 262 4.96 -26.50 -1.67
N GLY A 263 6.00 -26.73 -2.49
CA GLY A 263 7.27 -27.40 -2.14
C GLY A 263 8.09 -26.78 -1.00
N VAL A 264 7.47 -26.52 0.15
CA VAL A 264 8.04 -26.04 1.40
C VAL A 264 8.12 -27.27 2.31
N LYS A 265 9.32 -27.85 2.39
CA LYS A 265 9.64 -28.83 3.42
C LYS A 265 9.73 -28.08 4.75
N PHE A 266 8.83 -28.38 5.68
CA PHE A 266 9.09 -28.12 7.09
C PHE A 266 10.04 -29.23 7.57
N THR A 267 11.30 -28.90 7.78
CA THR A 267 12.21 -29.74 8.57
C THR A 267 11.78 -29.59 10.03
N GLY A 268 11.16 -30.64 10.57
CA GLY A 268 11.12 -30.89 12.00
C GLY A 268 12.41 -31.53 12.48
#